data_AF-A0A965B0B5-F1
#
_entry.id   AF-A0A965B0B5-F1
#
_cell.length_a   1.000
_cell.length_b   1.000
_cell.length_c   1.000
_cell.angle_alpha   90.00
_cell.angle_beta   90.00
_cell.angle_gamma   90.00
#
_symmetry.space_group_name_H-M   'P 1'
#
loop_
_entity.id
_entity.type
_entity.pdbx_description
1 polymer ?
#
loop_
_entity_poly.entity_id
_entity_poly.type
_entity_poly.pdbx_seq_one_letter_code
_entity_poly.pdbx_strand_id
1 'polypeptide(L)'
;MIRIDRFEAVEIAVPSGSTLTRFYFPDLPNLRNAKITAIQVYTAGTITATPLTGSTPVTTADLKKSFLTLYEGDLQLVYNTPMLGLNNIVNSASDPYTFELPAVNGITISWVKSYVVLPTALATTGVAYSFGIYYHF
;
A
#
# COMPACT_ATOMS: atom_id res chain seq x y z
N MET A 1 -11.95 16.75 -20.31
CA MET A 1 -11.76 15.33 -20.63
C MET A 1 -11.35 14.62 -19.37
N ILE A 2 -12.11 13.64 -18.90
CA ILE A 2 -11.74 12.84 -17.72
C ILE A 2 -10.79 11.75 -18.21
N ARG A 3 -9.54 11.78 -17.73
CA ARG A 3 -8.58 10.68 -17.94
C ARG A 3 -8.79 9.71 -16.79
N ILE A 4 -9.41 8.56 -17.07
CA ILE A 4 -9.55 7.47 -16.09
C ILE A 4 -8.27 6.65 -16.18
N ASP A 5 -7.40 6.77 -15.19
CA ASP A 5 -6.29 5.82 -15.03
C ASP A 5 -6.86 4.46 -14.64
N ARG A 6 -6.24 3.37 -15.12
CA ARG A 6 -6.66 2.01 -14.74
C ARG A 6 -6.38 1.81 -13.26
N PHE A 7 -7.16 0.94 -12.62
CA PHE A 7 -7.09 0.69 -11.19
C PHE A 7 -6.94 -0.81 -10.90
N GLU A 8 -6.11 -1.14 -9.92
CA GLU A 8 -6.00 -2.49 -9.37
C GLU A 8 -5.89 -2.45 -7.86
N ALA A 9 -6.75 -3.21 -7.19
CA ALA A 9 -6.64 -3.43 -5.76
C ALA A 9 -5.53 -4.45 -5.49
N VAL A 10 -4.71 -4.18 -4.48
CA VAL A 10 -3.56 -5.01 -4.12
C VAL A 10 -3.55 -5.22 -2.61
N GLU A 11 -3.21 -6.42 -2.18
CA GLU A 11 -3.16 -6.77 -0.76
C GLU A 11 -1.85 -7.45 -0.38
N ILE A 12 -1.40 -7.19 0.85
CA ILE A 12 -0.29 -7.91 1.47
C ILE A 12 -0.80 -8.51 2.78
N ALA A 13 -0.84 -9.84 2.83
CA ALA A 13 -1.28 -10.56 4.01
C ALA A 13 -0.24 -10.50 5.14
N VAL A 14 -0.72 -10.29 6.35
CA VAL A 14 0.02 -10.46 7.61
C VAL A 14 -0.51 -11.73 8.26
N PRO A 15 0.21 -12.87 8.17
CA PRO A 15 -0.27 -14.13 8.72
C PRO A 15 -0.56 -14.04 10.22
N SER A 16 -1.52 -14.82 10.70
CA SER A 16 -1.81 -14.92 12.13
C SER A 16 -0.56 -15.37 12.90
N GLY A 17 -0.26 -14.70 14.02
CA GLY A 17 0.93 -14.97 14.82
C GLY A 17 2.27 -14.51 14.20
N SER A 18 2.24 -13.78 13.07
CA SER A 18 3.47 -13.28 12.45
C SER A 18 4.25 -12.35 13.37
N THR A 19 5.55 -12.62 13.51
CA THR A 19 6.53 -11.76 14.18
C THR A 19 7.41 -11.00 13.18
N LEU A 20 7.13 -11.13 11.88
CA LEU A 20 7.89 -10.49 10.82
C LEU A 20 7.73 -8.96 10.88
N THR A 21 8.80 -8.27 10.51
CA THR A 21 8.85 -6.81 10.38
C THR A 21 8.88 -6.34 8.94
N ARG A 22 8.81 -7.27 7.98
CA ARG A 22 8.84 -6.99 6.55
C ARG A 22 7.87 -7.90 5.81
N PHE A 23 7.06 -7.30 4.95
CA PHE A 23 6.04 -7.99 4.15
C PHE A 23 6.17 -7.54 2.69
N TYR A 24 6.49 -8.47 1.81
CA TYR A 24 6.70 -8.20 0.38
C TYR A 24 5.37 -8.16 -0.36
N PHE A 25 5.30 -7.39 -1.44
CA PHE A 25 4.16 -7.48 -2.35
C PHE A 25 4.14 -8.87 -3.01
N PRO A 26 2.95 -9.42 -3.27
CA PRO A 26 2.83 -10.61 -4.10
C PRO A 26 3.24 -10.29 -5.55
N ASP A 27 3.30 -11.32 -6.38
CA ASP A 27 3.38 -11.12 -7.82
C ASP A 27 2.07 -10.50 -8.33
N LEU A 28 2.19 -9.46 -9.16
CA LEU A 28 1.06 -8.67 -9.67
C LEU A 28 1.12 -8.63 -11.20
N PRO A 29 0.61 -9.67 -11.90
CA PRO A 29 0.81 -9.84 -13.33
C PRO A 29 0.34 -8.66 -14.19
N ASN A 30 -0.79 -8.05 -13.82
CA ASN A 30 -1.40 -6.93 -14.53
C ASN A 30 -0.60 -5.62 -14.38
N LEU A 31 0.16 -5.50 -13.29
CA LEU A 31 1.00 -4.32 -13.01
C LEU A 31 2.43 -4.51 -13.49
N ARG A 32 2.78 -5.66 -14.08
CA ARG A 32 4.09 -5.88 -14.70
C ARG A 32 4.24 -4.96 -15.90
N ASN A 33 5.32 -4.18 -15.91
CA ASN A 33 5.61 -3.17 -16.94
C ASN A 33 4.60 -2.01 -17.03
N ALA A 34 3.63 -1.94 -16.12
CA ALA A 34 2.72 -0.82 -16.04
C ALA A 34 3.45 0.44 -15.56
N LYS A 35 2.97 1.60 -16.02
CA LYS A 35 3.43 2.92 -15.61
C LYS A 35 2.53 3.40 -14.47
N ILE A 36 3.08 3.44 -13.26
CA ILE A 36 2.32 3.72 -12.05
C ILE A 36 2.16 5.23 -11.88
N THR A 37 0.92 5.70 -11.68
CA THR A 37 0.59 7.12 -11.53
C THR A 37 0.39 7.52 -10.09
N ALA A 38 -0.27 6.67 -9.30
CA ALA A 38 -0.47 6.89 -7.87
C ALA A 38 -0.64 5.55 -7.14
N ILE A 39 -0.33 5.58 -5.84
CA ILE A 39 -0.57 4.47 -4.91
C ILE A 39 -1.38 5.03 -3.76
N GLN A 40 -2.51 4.40 -3.47
CA GLN A 40 -3.38 4.70 -2.35
C GLN A 40 -3.28 3.58 -1.32
N VAL A 41 -3.26 3.94 -0.04
CA VAL A 41 -3.37 3.02 1.09
C VAL A 41 -4.74 3.21 1.72
N TYR A 42 -5.46 2.12 1.94
CA TYR A 42 -6.70 2.12 2.70
C TYR A 42 -6.45 1.80 4.17
N THR A 43 -7.28 2.38 5.05
CA THR A 43 -7.16 2.20 6.50
C THR A 43 -8.39 1.47 7.02
N ALA A 44 -8.28 0.83 8.19
CA ALA A 44 -9.44 0.26 8.89
C ALA A 44 -10.51 1.30 9.27
N GLY A 45 -10.17 2.60 9.24
CA GLY A 45 -11.14 3.68 9.42
C GLY A 45 -11.97 3.97 8.18
N THR A 46 -11.50 3.58 6.99
CA THR A 46 -12.15 3.91 5.70
C THR A 46 -12.80 2.70 5.04
N ILE A 47 -12.24 1.50 5.23
CA ILE A 47 -12.82 0.23 4.77
C ILE A 47 -12.92 -0.75 5.95
N THR A 48 -13.97 -1.58 5.96
CA THR A 48 -14.20 -2.59 7.01
C THR A 48 -13.66 -3.97 6.65
N ALA A 49 -13.44 -4.23 5.37
CA ALA A 49 -12.86 -5.46 4.83
C ALA A 49 -12.01 -5.14 3.59
N THR A 50 -10.94 -5.92 3.37
CA THR A 50 -10.09 -5.74 2.19
C THR A 50 -10.78 -6.25 0.91
N PRO A 51 -10.59 -5.58 -0.25
CA PRO A 51 -11.40 -5.79 -1.44
C PRO A 51 -11.21 -7.14 -2.16
N LEU A 52 -10.05 -7.79 -2.02
CA LEU A 52 -9.71 -9.05 -2.69
C LEU A 52 -10.06 -10.27 -1.83
N THR A 53 -9.73 -10.25 -0.54
CA THR A 53 -9.91 -11.43 0.33
C THR A 53 -10.96 -11.26 1.42
N GLY A 54 -11.50 -10.04 1.62
CA GLY A 54 -12.40 -9.76 2.73
C GLY A 54 -11.74 -9.80 4.11
N SER A 55 -10.40 -9.72 4.17
CA SER A 55 -9.67 -9.75 5.44
C SER A 55 -9.89 -8.46 6.23
N THR A 56 -9.65 -8.51 7.54
CA THR A 56 -9.59 -7.28 8.35
C THR A 56 -8.40 -6.41 7.89
N PRO A 57 -8.61 -5.13 7.56
CA PRO A 57 -7.51 -4.23 7.20
C PRO A 57 -6.55 -4.00 8.38
N VAL A 58 -5.28 -3.70 8.09
CA VAL A 58 -4.32 -3.29 9.12
C VAL A 58 -4.83 -2.06 9.88
N THR A 59 -4.70 -2.09 11.20
CA THR A 59 -5.18 -1.01 12.07
C THR A 59 -4.45 0.30 11.80
N THR A 60 -5.11 1.43 12.03
CA THR A 60 -4.48 2.75 11.86
C THR A 60 -3.26 2.94 12.78
N ALA A 61 -3.26 2.35 13.98
CA ALA A 61 -2.12 2.36 14.89
C ALA A 61 -0.91 1.63 14.30
N ASP A 62 -1.14 0.47 13.68
CA ASP A 62 -0.09 -0.30 13.02
C ASP A 62 0.38 0.36 11.71
N LEU A 63 -0.50 1.02 10.95
CA LEU A 63 -0.13 1.81 9.77
C LEU A 63 0.79 2.99 10.11
N LYS A 64 0.65 3.62 11.28
CA LYS A 64 1.52 4.72 11.75
C LYS A 64 2.99 4.33 11.89
N LYS A 65 3.29 3.05 12.12
CA LYS A 65 4.65 2.51 12.23
C LYS A 65 5.09 1.71 10.99
N SER A 66 4.29 1.74 9.92
CA SER A 66 4.55 1.03 8.68
C SER A 66 5.08 1.98 7.60
N PHE A 67 6.10 1.52 6.89
CA PHE A 67 6.76 2.30 5.84
C PHE A 67 6.87 1.49 4.55
N LEU A 68 6.72 2.16 3.41
CA LEU A 68 6.79 1.58 2.07
C LEU A 68 8.17 1.78 1.45
N THR A 69 8.71 0.71 0.88
CA THR A 69 9.89 0.73 0.02
C THR A 69 9.54 0.17 -1.35
N LEU A 70 9.86 0.91 -2.41
CA LEU A 70 9.60 0.52 -3.80
C LEU A 70 10.90 0.46 -4.59
N TYR A 71 11.00 -0.55 -5.44
CA TYR A 71 12.13 -0.76 -6.34
C TYR A 71 11.72 -0.61 -7.81
N GLU A 72 12.63 -0.14 -8.64
CA GLU A 72 12.58 -0.25 -10.11
C GLU A 72 13.85 -1.00 -10.57
N GLY A 73 13.68 -2.22 -11.08
CA GLY A 73 14.82 -3.12 -11.31
C GLY A 73 15.54 -3.46 -9.99
N ASP A 74 16.77 -2.95 -9.85
CA ASP A 74 17.60 -3.02 -8.63
C ASP A 74 17.74 -1.68 -7.90
N LEU A 75 17.21 -0.60 -8.48
CA LEU A 75 17.23 0.72 -7.89
C LEU A 75 16.15 0.83 -6.81
N GLN A 76 16.56 1.15 -5.58
CA GLN A 76 15.61 1.55 -4.54
C GLN A 76 15.15 2.98 -4.83
N LEU A 77 13.95 3.09 -5.37
CA LEU A 77 13.37 4.35 -5.81
C LEU A 77 12.74 5.11 -4.65
N VAL A 78 11.93 4.40 -3.87
CA VAL A 78 11.23 4.94 -2.71
C VAL A 78 11.72 4.22 -1.48
N TYR A 79 12.11 4.98 -0.45
CA TYR A 79 12.67 4.42 0.77
C TYR A 79 11.95 4.99 2.00
N ASN A 80 11.38 4.08 2.80
CA ASN A 80 10.72 4.36 4.06
C ASN A 80 9.64 5.46 3.99
N THR A 81 8.84 5.48 2.92
CA THR A 81 7.71 6.40 2.84
C THR A 81 6.64 5.98 3.85
N PRO A 82 6.18 6.87 4.75
CA PRO A 82 5.13 6.52 5.70
C PRO A 82 3.83 6.11 4.97
N MET A 83 3.25 4.98 5.36
CA MET A 83 2.06 4.43 4.71
C MET A 83 0.88 5.42 4.67
N LEU A 84 0.71 6.20 5.74
CA LEU A 84 -0.37 7.18 5.86
C LEU A 84 -0.13 8.45 5.03
N GLY A 85 1.07 8.64 4.49
CA GLY A 85 1.32 9.64 3.45
C GLY A 85 0.73 9.27 2.08
N LEU A 86 0.20 8.05 1.94
CA LEU A 86 -0.47 7.53 0.76
C LEU A 86 -1.97 7.32 0.99
N ASN A 87 -2.51 7.83 2.10
CA ASN A 87 -3.95 7.81 2.38
C ASN A 87 -4.53 9.19 2.12
N ASN A 88 -5.45 9.34 1.17
CA ASN A 88 -6.18 10.59 0.93
C ASN A 88 -7.67 10.50 1.29
N ILE A 89 -8.07 9.44 2.01
CA ILE A 89 -9.45 9.28 2.48
C ILE A 89 -9.47 9.52 3.98
N VAL A 90 -10.40 10.37 4.41
CA VAL A 90 -10.60 10.76 5.81
C VAL A 90 -12.02 10.38 6.23
N ASN A 91 -12.16 9.66 7.36
CA ASN A 91 -13.46 9.35 7.94
C ASN A 91 -13.74 10.19 9.20
N SER A 92 -12.67 10.57 9.90
CA SER A 92 -12.70 11.48 11.05
C SER A 92 -11.62 12.55 10.93
N ALA A 93 -11.85 13.74 11.50
CA ALA A 93 -10.86 14.82 11.57
C ALA A 93 -9.53 14.41 12.26
N SER A 94 -9.54 13.31 13.03
CA SER A 94 -8.36 12.74 13.68
C SER A 94 -7.56 11.78 12.79
N ASP A 95 -8.07 11.41 11.63
CA ASP A 95 -7.40 10.45 10.76
C ASP A 95 -6.28 11.15 9.98
N PRO A 96 -5.07 10.59 9.96
CA PRO A 96 -3.99 11.11 9.13
C PRO A 96 -4.30 10.86 7.66
N TYR A 97 -4.28 11.94 6.87
CA TYR A 97 -4.50 11.92 5.43
C TYR A 97 -3.59 12.93 4.72
N THR A 98 -3.39 12.74 3.42
CA THR A 98 -2.83 13.72 2.48
C THR A 98 -3.97 14.26 1.61
N PHE A 99 -3.91 15.54 1.23
CA PHE A 99 -4.95 16.16 0.41
C PHE A 99 -5.00 15.55 -1.00
N GLU A 100 -3.83 15.33 -1.59
CA GLU A 100 -3.66 14.64 -2.87
C GLU A 100 -2.65 13.51 -2.70
N LEU A 101 -2.87 12.42 -3.44
CA LEU A 101 -1.92 11.31 -3.47
C LEU A 101 -0.63 11.76 -4.16
N PRO A 102 0.56 11.42 -3.62
CA PRO A 102 1.82 11.69 -4.28
C PRO A 102 1.85 11.03 -5.67
N ALA A 103 2.15 11.82 -6.69
CA ALA A 103 2.29 11.32 -8.05
C ALA A 103 3.58 10.48 -8.18
N VAL A 104 3.45 9.28 -8.75
CA VAL A 104 4.56 8.32 -8.97
C VAL A 104 5.20 8.50 -10.37
N ASN A 105 4.84 9.55 -11.09
CA ASN A 105 5.43 10.00 -12.37
C ASN A 105 5.68 8.89 -13.42
N GLY A 106 4.83 7.87 -13.49
CA GLY A 106 4.87 6.84 -14.53
C GLY A 106 6.05 5.88 -14.41
N ILE A 107 6.49 5.56 -13.19
CA ILE A 107 7.62 4.65 -12.97
C ILE A 107 7.16 3.19 -13.02
N THR A 108 8.04 2.29 -13.47
CA THR A 108 7.76 0.85 -13.53
C THR A 108 8.28 0.18 -12.26
N ILE A 109 7.38 -0.38 -11.45
CA ILE A 109 7.71 -0.94 -10.14
C ILE A 109 8.03 -2.44 -10.24
N SER A 110 9.15 -2.83 -9.65
CA SER A 110 9.49 -4.22 -9.31
C SER A 110 8.72 -4.66 -8.06
N TRP A 111 7.46 -5.07 -8.24
CA TRP A 111 6.55 -5.39 -7.13
C TRP A 111 7.11 -6.45 -6.17
N VAL A 112 7.59 -7.59 -6.68
CA VAL A 112 8.12 -8.70 -5.86
C VAL A 112 9.37 -8.35 -5.02
N LYS A 113 10.07 -7.26 -5.35
CA LYS A 113 11.20 -6.74 -4.56
C LYS A 113 10.79 -5.64 -3.58
N SER A 114 9.64 -5.03 -3.83
CA SER A 114 9.08 -3.96 -3.02
C SER A 114 8.41 -4.55 -1.78
N TYR A 115 8.35 -3.78 -0.70
CA TYR A 115 7.82 -4.27 0.57
C TYR A 115 7.32 -3.16 1.48
N VAL A 116 6.51 -3.56 2.45
CA VAL A 116 6.22 -2.80 3.66
C VAL A 116 7.17 -3.24 4.76
N VAL A 117 7.74 -2.29 5.49
CA VAL A 117 8.66 -2.52 6.62
C VAL A 117 8.20 -1.78 7.87
N LEU A 118 8.49 -2.37 9.02
CA LEU A 118 8.21 -1.84 10.33
C LEU A 118 9.46 -1.96 11.22
N PRO A 119 9.65 -1.07 12.21
CA PRO A 119 10.74 -1.21 13.18
C PRO A 119 10.49 -2.34 14.19
N THR A 120 9.22 -2.69 14.43
CA THR A 120 8.78 -3.75 15.34
C THR A 120 7.60 -4.49 14.74
N ALA A 121 7.36 -5.72 15.19
CA ALA A 121 6.25 -6.54 14.71
C ALA A 121 4.89 -5.83 14.89
N LEU A 122 3.93 -6.21 14.05
CA LEU A 122 2.56 -5.72 14.15
C LEU A 122 1.92 -6.19 15.46
N ALA A 123 1.11 -5.32 16.07
CA ALA A 123 0.36 -5.71 17.26
C ALA A 123 -0.81 -6.62 16.86
N THR A 124 -1.42 -6.34 15.72
CA THR A 124 -2.52 -7.13 15.14
C THR A 124 -2.01 -8.02 14.03
N THR A 125 -2.33 -9.32 14.08
CA THR A 125 -1.98 -10.31 13.03
C THR A 125 -3.25 -10.94 12.47
N GLY A 126 -3.15 -11.64 11.33
CA GLY A 126 -4.35 -12.11 10.62
C GLY A 126 -5.10 -10.96 9.94
N VAL A 127 -4.35 -9.95 9.48
CA VAL A 127 -4.83 -8.74 8.83
C VAL A 127 -4.16 -8.58 7.47
N ALA A 128 -4.62 -7.63 6.66
CA ALA A 128 -3.98 -7.33 5.37
C ALA A 128 -3.78 -5.83 5.16
N TYR A 129 -2.62 -5.46 4.63
CA TYR A 129 -2.45 -4.14 4.03
C TYR A 129 -3.26 -4.10 2.74
N SER A 130 -4.00 -3.01 2.51
CA SER A 130 -4.86 -2.83 1.35
C SER A 130 -4.44 -1.59 0.58
N PHE A 131 -4.23 -1.75 -0.72
CA PHE A 131 -3.76 -0.73 -1.63
C PHE A 131 -4.68 -0.58 -2.83
N GLY A 132 -4.75 0.63 -3.35
CA GLY A 132 -5.28 0.94 -4.68
C GLY A 132 -4.15 1.46 -5.57
N ILE A 133 -3.89 0.78 -6.68
CA ILE A 133 -2.81 1.15 -7.61
C ILE A 133 -3.43 1.75 -8.88
N TYR A 134 -3.04 2.98 -9.19
CA TYR A 134 -3.44 3.67 -10.42
C TYR A 134 -2.33 3.57 -11.46
N TYR A 135 -2.67 3.20 -12.70
CA TYR A 135 -1.67 2.91 -13.73
C TYR A 135 -2.16 3.10 -15.17
N HIS A 136 -1.21 3.15 -16.10
CA HIS A 136 -1.42 3.08 -17.55
C HIS A 136 -0.30 2.28 -18.24
N PHE A 137 -0.39 2.09 -19.55
CA PHE A 137 0.61 1.43 -20.41
C PHE A 137 1.15 2.41 -21.43
#